data_AF-A0AAE2YFL3-F1
#
_entry.id   AF-A0AAE2YFL3-F1
#
_cell.length_a   1.000
_cell.length_b   1.000
_cell.length_c   1.000
_cell.angle_alpha   90.00
_cell.angle_beta   90.00
_cell.angle_gamma   90.00
#
_symmetry.space_group_name_H-M   'P 1'
#
loop_
_entity.id
_entity.type
_entity.pdbx_description
1 polymer ?
#
loop_
_entity_poly.entity_id
_entity_poly.type
_entity_poly.pdbx_seq_one_letter_code
_entity_poly.pdbx_strand_id
1 'polypeptide(L)'
;MSGGFQRVNPRAVISALMGFRERGASVLSYILTKQEGKPVPPSEIQKALNISPSNLSHSGRSLEQLGLIKRSIDGYTPNIGVVVDVLLSVVLDLVRRVEELEKAIEGK
;
A
#
# COMPACT_ATOMS: atom_id res chain seq x y z
N MET A 1 2.05 27.53 11.29
CA MET A 1 3.14 26.68 11.80
C MET A 1 3.42 25.60 10.77
N SER A 2 4.44 25.79 9.94
CA SER A 2 4.87 24.84 8.92
C SER A 2 5.67 23.72 9.58
N GLY A 3 5.02 22.59 9.83
CA GLY A 3 5.70 21.38 10.29
C GLY A 3 6.67 20.92 9.21
N GLY A 4 7.97 21.07 9.47
CA GLY A 4 9.00 20.51 8.61
C GLY A 4 8.87 19.00 8.59
N PHE A 5 8.60 18.42 7.41
CA PHE A 5 8.75 16.98 7.22
C PHE A 5 10.23 16.64 7.42
N GLN A 6 10.55 16.14 8.61
CA GLN A 6 11.87 15.66 8.95
C GLN A 6 12.23 14.55 7.95
N ARG A 7 13.36 14.68 7.25
CA ARG A 7 13.81 13.65 6.31
C ARG A 7 13.97 12.34 7.06
N VAL A 8 13.13 11.39 6.71
CA VAL A 8 13.09 10.09 7.37
C VAL A 8 14.27 9.26 6.86
N ASN A 9 15.11 8.73 7.76
CA ASN A 9 16.21 7.84 7.38
C ASN A 9 15.65 6.45 7.05
N PRO A 10 15.72 5.99 5.79
CA PRO A 10 15.10 4.73 5.37
C PRO A 10 15.62 3.51 6.14
N ARG A 11 16.92 3.48 6.48
CA ARG A 11 17.52 2.37 7.23
C ARG A 11 17.03 2.33 8.67
N ALA A 12 16.85 3.49 9.30
CA ALA A 12 16.31 3.58 10.65
C ALA A 12 14.83 3.17 10.69
N VAL A 13 14.05 3.50 9.66
CA VAL A 13 12.66 3.05 9.52
C VAL A 13 12.57 1.56 9.32
N ILE A 14 13.39 0.99 8.44
CA ILE A 14 13.41 -0.45 8.20
C ILE A 14 13.82 -1.18 9.48
N SER A 15 14.88 -0.73 10.17
CA SER A 15 15.28 -1.30 11.47
C SER A 15 14.20 -1.17 12.54
N ALA A 16 13.50 -0.03 12.61
CA ALA A 16 12.37 0.16 13.51
C ALA A 16 11.17 -0.73 13.14
N LEU A 17 10.87 -0.90 11.84
CA LEU A 17 9.82 -1.79 11.33
C LEU A 17 10.13 -3.27 11.59
N MET A 18 11.41 -3.66 11.52
CA MET A 18 11.86 -5.01 11.90
C MET A 18 11.80 -5.25 13.41
N GLY A 19 12.08 -4.23 14.22
CA GLY A 19 11.89 -4.26 15.68
C GLY A 19 10.44 -4.05 16.13
N PHE A 20 9.54 -3.72 15.20
CA PHE A 20 8.15 -3.37 15.45
C PHE A 20 7.38 -4.64 15.80
N ARG A 21 7.34 -4.96 17.09
CA ARG A 21 6.52 -6.04 17.65
C ARG A 21 5.08 -5.92 17.15
N GLU A 22 4.47 -7.05 16.86
CA GLU A 22 3.15 -7.26 16.20
C GLU A 22 2.09 -6.20 16.53
N ARG A 23 2.01 -5.73 17.79
CA ARG A 23 1.05 -4.70 18.23
C ARG A 23 1.23 -3.33 17.55
N GLY A 24 2.47 -2.89 17.31
CA GLY A 24 2.73 -1.62 16.62
C GLY A 24 2.31 -1.68 15.15
N ALA A 25 2.58 -2.81 14.49
CA ALA A 25 2.17 -3.05 13.11
C ALA A 25 0.65 -3.07 12.98
N SER A 26 -0.06 -3.72 13.92
CA SER A 26 -1.53 -3.73 13.93
C SER A 26 -2.15 -2.34 14.12
N VAL A 27 -1.57 -1.50 14.98
CA VAL A 27 -2.06 -0.12 15.18
C VAL A 27 -1.82 0.73 13.93
N LEU A 28 -0.62 0.65 13.33
CA LEU A 28 -0.30 1.36 12.10
C LEU A 28 -1.19 0.91 10.94
N SER A 29 -1.37 -0.41 10.78
CA SER A 29 -2.26 -1.00 9.78
C SER A 29 -3.70 -0.50 9.98
N TYR A 30 -4.21 -0.50 11.21
CA TYR A 30 -5.55 0.06 11.50
C TYR A 30 -5.67 1.54 11.12
N ILE A 31 -4.70 2.38 11.51
CA ILE A 31 -4.70 3.81 11.16
C ILE A 31 -4.67 4.01 9.65
N LEU A 32 -3.82 3.24 8.95
CA LEU A 32 -3.68 3.30 7.50
C LEU A 32 -4.99 2.90 6.81
N THR A 33 -5.70 1.86 7.27
CA THR A 33 -6.97 1.42 6.68
C THR A 33 -8.10 2.46 6.72
N LYS A 34 -7.94 3.54 7.50
CA LYS A 34 -8.85 4.69 7.53
C LYS A 34 -8.49 5.78 6.53
N GLN A 35 -7.37 5.65 5.82
CA GLN A 35 -6.91 6.60 4.82
C GLN A 35 -7.45 6.21 3.44
N GLU A 36 -8.25 7.11 2.88
CA GLU A 36 -8.75 7.03 1.52
C GLU A 36 -8.21 8.20 0.71
N GLY A 37 -7.95 7.96 -0.58
CA GLY A 37 -7.58 9.04 -1.49
C GLY A 37 -8.77 9.90 -1.90
N LYS A 38 -8.52 10.82 -2.83
CA LYS A 38 -9.62 11.53 -3.51
C LYS A 38 -10.19 10.64 -4.61
N PRO A 39 -11.51 10.68 -4.86
CA PRO A 39 -12.10 9.99 -6.00
C PRO A 39 -11.49 10.54 -7.30
N VAL A 40 -11.16 9.63 -8.22
CA VAL A 40 -10.72 9.97 -9.57
C VAL A 40 -11.87 9.70 -10.55
N PRO A 41 -12.32 10.71 -11.32
CA PRO A 41 -13.41 10.54 -12.27
C PRO A 41 -13.11 9.48 -13.34
N PRO A 42 -14.10 8.65 -13.74
CA PRO A 42 -13.89 7.64 -14.78
C PRO A 42 -13.43 8.22 -16.12
N SER A 43 -13.89 9.41 -16.47
CA SER A 43 -13.52 10.10 -17.72
C SER A 43 -12.04 10.48 -17.75
N GLU A 44 -11.48 10.87 -16.60
CA GLU A 44 -10.07 11.21 -16.46
C GLU A 44 -9.20 9.96 -16.66
N ILE A 45 -9.57 8.84 -16.02
CA ILE A 45 -8.85 7.56 -16.14
C ILE A 45 -8.90 7.04 -17.59
N GLN A 46 -10.08 7.08 -18.22
CA GLN A 46 -10.24 6.66 -19.62
C GLN A 46 -9.38 7.48 -20.56
N LYS A 47 -9.36 8.81 -20.38
CA LYS A 47 -8.56 9.71 -21.20
C LYS A 47 -7.06 9.48 -20.99
N ALA A 48 -6.63 9.32 -19.74
CA ALA A 48 -5.21 9.14 -19.41
C ALA A 48 -4.65 7.80 -19.90
N LEU A 49 -5.44 6.73 -19.80
CA LEU A 49 -5.01 5.37 -20.16
C LEU A 49 -5.44 4.93 -21.57
N ASN A 50 -6.24 5.75 -22.26
CA ASN A 50 -6.83 5.44 -23.56
C ASN A 50 -7.55 4.07 -23.57
N ILE A 51 -8.45 3.86 -22.60
CA ILE A 51 -9.21 2.61 -22.44
C ILE A 51 -10.72 2.85 -22.61
N SER A 52 -11.42 1.80 -23.03
CA SER A 52 -12.89 1.83 -23.14
C SER A 52 -13.59 1.86 -21.77
N PRO A 53 -14.85 2.34 -21.71
CA PRO A 53 -15.66 2.26 -20.48
C PRO A 53 -15.83 0.83 -19.96
N SER A 54 -15.93 -0.16 -20.86
CA SER A 54 -16.08 -1.57 -20.49
C SER A 54 -14.83 -2.12 -19.82
N ASN A 55 -13.64 -1.81 -20.35
CA ASN A 55 -12.36 -2.22 -19.76
C ASN A 55 -12.18 -1.56 -18.38
N LEU A 56 -12.45 -0.25 -18.28
CA LEU A 56 -12.38 0.45 -16.99
C LEU A 56 -13.39 -0.13 -15.97
N SER A 57 -14.61 -0.47 -16.39
CA SER A 57 -15.58 -1.11 -15.49
C SER A 57 -15.10 -2.48 -15.02
N HIS A 58 -14.48 -3.28 -15.89
CA HIS A 58 -13.98 -4.60 -15.54
C HIS A 58 -12.83 -4.50 -14.54
N SER A 59 -11.77 -3.73 -14.87
CA SER A 59 -10.65 -3.50 -13.96
C SER A 59 -11.10 -2.89 -12.64
N GLY A 60 -12.05 -1.95 -12.68
CA GLY A 60 -12.63 -1.34 -11.49
C GLY A 60 -13.32 -2.34 -10.57
N ARG A 61 -14.06 -3.32 -11.11
CA ARG A 61 -14.67 -4.39 -10.30
C ARG A 61 -13.62 -5.28 -9.66
N SER A 62 -12.61 -5.69 -10.41
CA SER A 62 -11.52 -6.53 -9.87
C SER A 62 -10.78 -5.83 -8.75
N LEU A 63 -10.45 -4.55 -8.91
CA LEU A 63 -9.77 -3.75 -7.88
C LEU A 63 -10.65 -3.53 -6.64
N GLU A 64 -11.95 -3.33 -6.82
CA GLU A 64 -12.91 -3.20 -5.72
C GLU A 64 -13.07 -4.51 -4.94
N GLN A 65 -13.12 -5.66 -5.63
CA GLN A 65 -13.15 -6.98 -4.99
C GLN A 65 -11.91 -7.26 -4.14
N LEU A 66 -10.75 -6.72 -4.55
CA LEU A 66 -9.50 -6.79 -3.78
C LEU A 66 -9.44 -5.73 -2.66
N GLY A 67 -10.45 -4.87 -2.52
CA GLY A 67 -10.49 -3.81 -1.52
C GLY A 67 -9.53 -2.64 -1.78
N LEU A 68 -8.89 -2.61 -2.95
CA LEU A 68 -7.88 -1.60 -3.31
C LEU A 68 -8.50 -0.26 -3.67
N ILE A 69 -9.76 -0.27 -4.12
CA ILE A 69 -10.52 0.94 -4.43
C ILE A 69 -11.97 0.78 -3.94
N LYS A 70 -12.67 1.91 -3.81
CA LYS A 70 -14.13 1.98 -3.70
C LYS A 70 -14.69 2.65 -4.94
N ARG A 71 -15.77 2.11 -5.50
CA ARG A 71 -16.49 2.75 -6.60
C ARG A 71 -17.67 3.54 -6.05
N SER A 72 -17.83 4.76 -6.53
CA SER A 72 -18.95 5.64 -6.19
C SER A 72 -19.40 6.40 -7.44
N ILE A 73 -20.45 7.21 -7.30
CA ILE A 73 -20.90 8.10 -8.37
C ILE A 73 -19.82 9.14 -8.74
N ASP A 74 -18.98 9.52 -7.79
CA ASP A 74 -17.89 10.49 -7.97
C ASP A 74 -16.66 9.86 -8.64
N GLY A 75 -16.62 8.53 -8.78
CA GLY A 75 -15.56 7.80 -9.47
C GLY A 75 -14.90 6.72 -8.62
N TYR A 76 -13.58 6.57 -8.79
CA TYR A 76 -12.78 5.51 -8.19
C TYR A 76 -11.89 6.09 -7.09
N THR A 77 -12.16 5.71 -5.84
CA THR A 77 -11.40 6.17 -4.67
C THR A 77 -10.40 5.11 -4.24
N PRO A 78 -9.09 5.37 -4.23
CA PRO A 78 -8.13 4.38 -3.77
C PRO A 78 -8.17 4.23 -2.25
N ASN A 79 -8.14 2.99 -1.79
CA ASN A 79 -7.97 2.65 -0.39
C ASN A 79 -6.46 2.64 -0.07
N ILE A 80 -5.91 3.82 0.22
CA ILE A 80 -4.47 4.01 0.43
C ILE A 80 -3.98 3.11 1.56
N GLY A 81 -4.79 2.93 2.59
CA GLY A 81 -4.49 2.03 3.69
C GLY A 81 -4.17 0.62 3.27
N VAL A 82 -5.08 0.01 2.51
CA VAL A 82 -4.91 -1.35 2.00
C VAL A 82 -3.69 -1.45 1.09
N VAL A 83 -3.46 -0.46 0.21
CA VAL A 83 -2.29 -0.46 -0.67
C VAL A 83 -0.99 -0.44 0.14
N VAL A 84 -0.88 0.43 1.14
CA VAL A 84 0.32 0.52 1.98
C VAL A 84 0.51 -0.75 2.81
N ASP A 85 -0.55 -1.33 3.35
CA ASP A 85 -0.51 -2.57 4.13
C ASP A 85 0.00 -3.76 3.30
N VAL A 86 -0.46 -3.89 2.05
CA VAL A 86 0.03 -4.90 1.11
C VAL A 86 1.51 -4.70 0.81
N LEU A 87 1.93 -3.47 0.52
CA LEU A 87 3.35 -3.16 0.24
C LEU A 87 4.24 -3.46 1.45
N LEU A 88 3.80 -3.09 2.65
CA LEU A 88 4.53 -3.38 3.90
C LEU A 88 4.65 -4.89 4.12
N SER A 89 3.56 -5.64 3.90
CA SER A 89 3.55 -7.09 4.01
C SER A 89 4.55 -7.74 3.05
N VAL A 90 4.60 -7.29 1.80
CA VAL A 90 5.56 -7.78 0.80
C VAL A 90 7.01 -7.47 1.22
N VAL A 91 7.27 -6.26 1.71
CA VAL A 91 8.63 -5.88 2.17
C VAL A 91 9.05 -6.73 3.36
N LEU A 92 8.18 -6.94 4.35
CA LEU A 92 8.48 -7.77 5.51
C LEU A 92 8.73 -9.24 5.12
N ASP A 93 7.97 -9.78 4.16
CA ASP A 93 8.19 -11.12 3.63
C ASP A 93 9.56 -11.24 2.93
N LEU A 94 9.91 -10.26 2.10
CA LEU A 94 11.22 -10.23 1.42
C LEU A 94 12.38 -10.14 2.43
N VAL A 95 12.25 -9.31 3.47
CA VAL A 95 13.26 -9.21 4.53
C VAL A 95 13.45 -10.55 5.23
N ARG A 96 12.36 -11.23 5.62
CA ARG A 96 12.44 -12.56 6.24
C ARG A 96 13.15 -13.57 5.34
N ARG A 97 12.82 -13.60 4.05
CA ARG A 97 13.48 -14.49 3.09
C ARG A 97 14.97 -14.21 2.96
N VAL A 98 15.38 -12.94 2.99
CA VAL A 98 16.80 -12.57 2.98
C VAL A 98 17.50 -13.05 4.25
N GLU A 99 16.91 -12.83 5.43
CA GLU A 99 17.48 -13.33 6.70
C GLU A 99 17.61 -14.86 6.72
N GLU A 100 16.64 -15.59 6.17
CA GLU A 100 16.71 -17.05 6.02
C GLU A 100 17.87 -17.47 5.10
N LEU A 101 18.08 -16.75 3.99
CA LEU A 101 19.19 -16.98 3.08
C LEU A 101 20.54 -16.68 3.73
N GLU A 102 20.66 -15.57 4.45
CA GLU A 102 21.89 -15.19 5.17
C GLU A 102 22.26 -16.27 6.21
N LYS A 103 21.30 -16.73 7.02
CA LYS A 103 21.51 -17.83 7.98
C LYS A 103 21.93 -19.13 7.31
N ALA A 104 21.37 -19.45 6.13
CA ALA A 104 21.74 -20.65 5.39
C ALA A 104 23.17 -20.58 4.81
N ILE A 105 23.68 -19.38 4.54
CA ILE A 105 25.06 -19.15 4.08
C ILE A 105 26.02 -19.19 5.26
N GLU A 106 25.71 -18.54 6.38
CA GLU A 106 26.55 -18.51 7.59
C GLU A 106 26.58 -19.84 8.35
N GLY A 107 25.55 -20.68 8.20
CA GLY A 107 25.48 -22.03 8.75
C GLY A 107 26.25 -23.10 7.97
N LYS A 108 26.99 -22.71 6.93
CA LYS A 108 27.99 -23.53 6.21
C LYS A 108 29.40 -23.05 6.53
#